data_AF-A0A0M9GB66-F1
#
_entry.id   AF-A0A0M9GB66-F1
#
_cell.length_a   1.000
_cell.length_b   1.000
_cell.length_c   1.000
_cell.angle_alpha   90.00
_cell.angle_beta   90.00
_cell.angle_gamma   90.00
#
_symmetry.space_group_name_H-M   'P 1'
#
loop_
_entity.id
_entity.type
_entity.pdbx_description
1 polymer ?
#
loop_
_entity_poly.entity_id
_entity_poly.type
_entity_poly.pdbx_seq_one_letter_code
_entity_poly.pdbx_strand_id
1 'polypeptide(L)'
;MPSYVEITGSVMAMALMSDQTLFTLYHSNSYAANPVMLRSPKPMVMRDVFLTKCTSFFPNPLSCLYVANLTDCVTNCAMAWTVAKPITEVLGWRHAVGLYIGAGFFSSFAYIFAMQVNKAKANSKFDCTATSNGSYAAYATLALMMPRCYIPYLKRAPIMWLAVPYLLKCTYDEYISPRFVERRRPGDIELRNWGFVGGVFFTLIYSSLFFRTRSDFTLARMFFKNIQKSATKAAA
;
A
#
# COMPACT_ATOMS: atom_id res chain seq x y z
N MET A 1 21.25 19.30 11.75
CA MET A 1 21.43 18.33 10.65
C MET A 1 20.31 17.30 10.74
N PRO A 2 19.65 16.94 9.63
CA PRO A 2 18.61 15.91 9.64
C PRO A 2 19.19 14.58 10.11
N SER A 3 18.41 13.83 10.89
CA SER A 3 18.87 12.53 11.40
C SER A 3 18.93 11.49 10.27
N TYR A 4 19.80 10.47 10.39
CA TYR A 4 19.86 9.36 9.41
C TYR A 4 18.47 8.74 9.15
N VAL A 5 17.69 8.60 10.21
CA VAL A 5 16.33 8.06 10.19
C VAL A 5 15.39 8.92 9.34
N GLU A 6 15.41 10.24 9.55
CA GLU A 6 14.62 11.22 8.78
C GLU A 6 15.00 11.25 7.29
N ILE A 7 16.29 11.09 6.99
CA ILE A 7 16.79 10.96 5.61
C ILE A 7 16.23 9.69 4.99
N THR A 8 16.35 8.54 5.66
CA THR A 8 15.85 7.26 5.11
C THR A 8 14.33 7.25 4.93
N GLY A 9 13.57 7.84 5.85
CA GLY A 9 12.12 7.99 5.72
C GLY A 9 11.72 8.88 4.54
N SER A 10 12.45 9.97 4.33
CA SER A 10 12.20 10.87 3.21
C SER A 10 12.60 10.23 1.87
N VAL A 11 13.72 9.51 1.81
CA VAL A 11 14.13 8.74 0.62
C VAL A 11 13.10 7.66 0.28
N MET A 12 12.58 6.94 1.27
CA MET A 12 11.52 5.94 1.06
C MET A 12 10.25 6.59 0.52
N ALA A 13 9.80 7.70 1.10
CA ALA A 13 8.61 8.41 0.63
C ALA A 13 8.79 8.97 -0.79
N MET A 14 9.96 9.50 -1.11
CA MET A 14 10.30 9.94 -2.47
C MET A 14 10.29 8.75 -3.44
N ALA A 15 10.90 7.62 -3.09
CA ALA A 15 10.91 6.42 -3.94
C ALA A 15 9.49 5.92 -4.21
N LEU A 16 8.65 5.82 -3.17
CA LEU A 16 7.25 5.43 -3.31
C LEU A 16 6.46 6.44 -4.16
N MET A 17 6.63 7.75 -3.94
CA MET A 17 5.94 8.77 -4.73
C MET A 17 6.39 8.75 -6.21
N SER A 18 7.69 8.64 -6.46
CA SER A 18 8.26 8.54 -7.80
C SER A 18 7.76 7.30 -8.53
N ASP A 19 7.66 6.17 -7.84
CA ASP A 19 7.10 4.94 -8.38
C ASP A 19 5.65 5.14 -8.84
N GLN A 20 4.76 5.61 -7.95
CA GLN A 20 3.35 5.83 -8.29
C GLN A 20 3.17 6.85 -9.43
N THR A 21 3.95 7.94 -9.43
CA THR A 21 3.87 8.98 -10.46
C THR A 21 4.43 8.53 -11.81
N LEU A 22 5.60 7.86 -11.83
CA LEU A 22 6.20 7.34 -13.07
C LEU A 22 5.30 6.30 -13.73
N PHE A 23 4.77 5.36 -12.95
CA PHE A 23 3.86 4.34 -13.47
C PHE A 23 2.55 4.95 -14.00
N THR A 24 2.00 5.95 -13.30
CA THR A 24 0.79 6.65 -13.77
C THR A 24 1.06 7.45 -15.04
N LEU A 25 2.16 8.21 -15.11
CA LEU A 25 2.54 8.99 -16.29
C LEU A 25 2.82 8.10 -17.51
N TYR A 26 3.55 7.00 -17.30
CA TYR A 26 3.78 6.01 -18.35
C TYR A 26 2.46 5.37 -18.80
N HIS A 27 1.54 5.11 -17.87
CA HIS A 27 0.30 4.40 -18.15
C HIS A 27 -0.78 5.25 -18.84
N SER A 28 -0.94 6.51 -18.44
CA SER A 28 -2.14 7.34 -18.71
C SER A 28 -2.47 7.56 -20.19
N ASN A 29 -1.52 7.32 -21.10
CA ASN A 29 -1.74 7.35 -22.56
C ASN A 29 -1.13 6.12 -23.28
N SER A 30 -0.86 5.04 -22.55
CA SER A 30 -0.21 3.85 -23.10
C SER A 30 -1.19 2.72 -23.42
N TYR A 31 -0.67 1.71 -24.13
CA TYR A 31 -1.39 0.47 -24.41
C TYR A 31 -1.92 -0.27 -23.18
N ALA A 32 -1.32 -0.08 -22.01
CA ALA A 32 -1.81 -0.72 -20.79
C ALA A 32 -3.18 -0.18 -20.36
N ALA A 33 -3.52 1.07 -20.72
CA ALA A 33 -4.80 1.71 -20.39
C ALA A 33 -5.92 1.31 -21.36
N ASN A 34 -5.59 0.53 -22.40
CA ASN A 34 -6.55 0.06 -23.38
C ASN A 34 -7.03 -1.37 -23.05
N PRO A 35 -8.32 -1.57 -22.72
CA PRO A 35 -8.89 -2.89 -22.44
C PRO A 35 -8.65 -3.90 -23.57
N VAL A 36 -8.66 -3.45 -24.82
CA VAL A 36 -8.43 -4.32 -26.00
C VAL A 36 -7.03 -4.91 -25.98
N MET A 37 -6.04 -4.14 -25.53
CA MET A 37 -4.65 -4.61 -25.45
C MET A 37 -4.49 -5.63 -24.33
N LEU A 38 -5.20 -5.51 -23.20
CA LEU A 38 -5.18 -6.50 -22.12
C LEU A 38 -5.64 -7.90 -22.58
N ARG A 39 -6.48 -7.97 -23.62
CA ARG A 39 -6.89 -9.21 -24.30
C ARG A 39 -5.76 -9.86 -25.12
N SER A 40 -4.74 -9.10 -25.50
CA SER A 40 -3.72 -9.54 -26.46
C SER A 40 -3.00 -10.79 -25.95
N PRO A 41 -2.88 -11.84 -26.78
CA PRO A 41 -2.10 -13.03 -26.43
C PRO A 41 -0.59 -12.76 -26.48
N LYS A 42 -0.16 -11.62 -27.04
CA LYS A 42 1.25 -11.24 -27.07
C LYS A 42 1.74 -10.89 -25.65
N PRO A 43 3.02 -11.17 -25.33
CA PRO A 43 3.59 -10.77 -24.05
C PRO A 43 3.57 -9.25 -23.98
N MET A 44 3.00 -8.74 -22.89
CA MET A 44 2.95 -7.31 -22.60
C MET A 44 3.60 -7.10 -21.26
N VAL A 45 4.81 -6.54 -21.27
CA VAL A 45 5.64 -6.32 -20.08
C VAL A 45 4.82 -5.69 -18.95
N MET A 46 4.00 -4.69 -19.27
CA MET A 46 3.19 -4.01 -18.27
C MET A 46 2.19 -4.93 -17.56
N ARG A 47 1.43 -5.71 -18.33
CA ARG A 47 0.42 -6.63 -17.78
C ARG A 47 1.05 -7.84 -17.10
N ASP A 48 2.10 -8.38 -17.70
CA ASP A 48 2.66 -9.66 -17.28
C ASP A 48 3.62 -9.49 -16.09
N VAL A 49 4.25 -8.32 -15.94
CA VAL A 49 5.19 -8.02 -14.84
C VAL A 49 4.52 -7.22 -13.72
N PHE A 50 3.64 -6.27 -14.02
CA PHE A 50 3.13 -5.31 -13.02
C PHE A 50 1.64 -5.45 -12.69
N LEU A 51 0.91 -6.34 -13.35
CA LEU A 51 -0.48 -6.61 -13.03
C LEU A 51 -0.67 -8.05 -12.55
N THR A 52 -1.69 -8.26 -11.74
CA THR A 52 -2.13 -9.59 -11.31
C THR A 52 -3.38 -9.96 -12.10
N LYS A 53 -3.27 -10.96 -12.97
CA LYS A 53 -4.40 -11.45 -13.77
C LYS A 53 -5.32 -12.31 -12.91
N CYS A 54 -6.62 -12.28 -13.18
CA CYS A 54 -7.59 -13.15 -12.50
C CYS A 54 -7.33 -14.66 -12.74
N THR A 55 -6.62 -14.99 -13.83
CA THR A 55 -6.24 -16.35 -14.22
C THR A 55 -4.83 -16.75 -13.78
N SER A 56 -4.09 -15.87 -13.10
CA SER A 56 -2.75 -16.18 -12.61
C SER A 56 -2.80 -17.29 -11.56
N PHE A 57 -1.87 -18.25 -11.67
CA PHE A 57 -1.71 -19.30 -10.66
C PHE A 57 -1.03 -18.77 -9.39
N PHE A 58 -0.08 -17.83 -9.55
CA PHE A 58 0.72 -17.29 -8.47
C PHE A 58 0.47 -15.78 -8.29
N PRO A 59 0.40 -15.27 -7.05
CA PRO A 59 0.30 -13.84 -6.77
C PRO A 59 1.55 -13.09 -7.25
N ASN A 60 1.34 -11.89 -7.82
CA ASN A 60 2.43 -11.06 -8.31
C ASN A 60 2.84 -10.02 -7.25
N PRO A 61 4.06 -10.12 -6.68
CA PRO A 61 4.53 -9.15 -5.67
C PRO A 61 4.79 -7.76 -6.26
N LEU A 62 5.07 -7.63 -7.56
CA LEU A 62 5.38 -6.35 -8.20
C LEU A 62 4.13 -5.55 -8.58
N SER A 63 2.95 -6.14 -8.41
CA SER A 63 1.69 -5.47 -8.68
C SER A 63 1.43 -4.26 -7.76
N CYS A 64 2.18 -4.13 -6.66
CA CYS A 64 2.11 -2.98 -5.77
C CYS A 64 2.65 -1.69 -6.39
N LEU A 65 3.58 -1.79 -7.34
CA LEU A 65 4.21 -0.63 -7.98
C LEU A 65 3.25 0.08 -8.95
N TYR A 66 2.25 -0.67 -9.41
CA TYR A 66 1.35 -0.19 -10.45
C TYR A 66 0.13 0.52 -9.88
N VAL A 67 -0.25 1.62 -10.53
CA VAL A 67 -1.47 2.38 -10.26
C VAL A 67 -2.27 2.55 -11.54
N ALA A 68 -3.54 2.17 -11.49
CA ALA A 68 -4.44 2.29 -12.64
C ALA A 68 -5.02 3.72 -12.81
N ASN A 69 -5.31 4.40 -11.70
CA ASN A 69 -6.10 5.65 -11.71
C ASN A 69 -5.32 6.84 -11.14
N LEU A 70 -5.54 8.03 -11.72
CA LEU A 70 -4.92 9.27 -11.25
C LEU A 70 -5.32 9.63 -9.81
N THR A 71 -6.57 9.41 -9.44
CA THR A 71 -7.07 9.62 -8.07
C THR A 71 -6.32 8.77 -7.05
N ASP A 72 -6.04 7.52 -7.42
CA ASP A 72 -5.32 6.58 -6.59
C ASP A 72 -3.85 6.95 -6.50
N CYS A 73 -3.26 7.46 -7.59
CA CYS A 73 -1.90 7.99 -7.58
C CYS A 73 -1.76 9.17 -6.60
N VAL A 74 -2.66 10.17 -6.68
CA VAL A 74 -2.63 11.33 -5.80
C VAL A 74 -2.79 10.92 -4.33
N THR A 75 -3.75 10.04 -4.04
CA THR A 75 -3.98 9.57 -2.66
C THR A 75 -2.82 8.72 -2.13
N ASN A 76 -2.23 7.86 -2.94
CA ASN A 76 -1.06 7.06 -2.58
C ASN A 76 0.19 7.93 -2.36
N CYS A 77 0.38 8.97 -3.16
CA CYS A 77 1.45 9.95 -2.96
C CYS A 77 1.30 10.69 -1.63
N ALA A 78 0.07 11.10 -1.29
CA ALA A 78 -0.22 11.71 0.00
C ALA A 78 0.06 10.74 1.16
N MET A 79 -0.33 9.47 1.03
CA MET A 79 -0.05 8.42 2.03
C MET A 79 1.44 8.13 2.18
N ALA A 80 2.22 8.21 1.10
CA ALA A 80 3.68 8.02 1.16
C ALA A 80 4.33 9.02 2.12
N TRP A 81 3.95 10.29 2.04
CA TRP A 81 4.52 11.34 2.88
C TRP A 81 3.91 11.42 4.28
N THR A 82 2.61 11.14 4.40
CA THR A 82 1.89 11.35 5.67
C THR A 82 1.88 10.13 6.58
N VAL A 83 2.00 8.93 6.02
CA VAL A 83 1.91 7.66 6.76
C VAL A 83 3.15 6.79 6.56
N ALA A 84 3.57 6.52 5.32
CA ALA A 84 4.71 5.64 5.08
C ALA A 84 6.03 6.23 5.59
N LYS A 85 6.26 7.54 5.40
CA LYS A 85 7.44 8.26 5.94
C LYS A 85 7.57 8.09 7.46
N PRO A 86 6.62 8.52 8.31
CA PRO A 86 6.77 8.41 9.76
C PRO A 86 6.87 6.95 10.25
N ILE A 87 6.19 6.01 9.60
CA ILE A 87 6.36 4.57 9.90
C ILE A 87 7.79 4.11 9.58
N THR A 88 8.34 4.55 8.45
CA THR A 88 9.70 4.23 8.03
C THR A 88 10.73 4.85 8.98
N GLU A 89 10.46 6.04 9.52
CA GLU A 89 11.31 6.64 10.54
C GLU A 89 11.30 5.83 11.84
N VAL A 90 10.16 5.25 12.26
CA VAL A 90 10.10 4.47 13.50
C VAL A 90 10.66 3.06 13.34
N LEU A 91 10.36 2.37 12.24
CA LEU A 91 10.72 0.95 12.04
C LEU A 91 11.97 0.74 11.18
N GLY A 92 12.39 1.75 10.42
CA GLY A 92 13.47 1.66 9.45
C GLY A 92 13.01 1.20 8.06
N TRP A 93 13.81 1.56 7.05
CA TRP A 93 13.50 1.34 5.63
C TRP A 93 13.35 -0.13 5.23
N ARG A 94 14.08 -1.05 5.88
CA ARG A 94 14.00 -2.50 5.58
C ARG A 94 12.61 -3.05 5.86
N HIS A 95 12.06 -2.67 7.01
CA HIS A 95 10.71 -3.03 7.41
C HIS A 95 9.66 -2.35 6.54
N ALA A 96 9.91 -1.10 6.12
CA ALA A 96 9.04 -0.41 5.19
C ALA A 96 8.97 -1.12 3.82
N VAL A 97 10.12 -1.50 3.24
CA VAL A 97 10.18 -2.23 1.95
C VAL A 97 9.53 -3.60 2.08
N GLY A 98 9.85 -4.35 3.14
CA GLY A 98 9.25 -5.66 3.40
C GLY A 98 7.74 -5.58 3.58
N LEU A 99 7.24 -4.54 4.26
CA LEU A 99 5.81 -4.31 4.41
C LEU A 99 5.15 -4.03 3.06
N TYR A 100 5.73 -3.15 2.25
CA TYR A 100 5.18 -2.73 0.97
C TYR A 100 5.08 -3.90 -0.03
N ILE A 101 6.19 -4.62 -0.25
CA ILE A 101 6.22 -5.76 -1.19
C ILE A 101 5.39 -6.93 -0.65
N GLY A 102 5.51 -7.24 0.64
CA GLY A 102 4.75 -8.31 1.28
C GLY A 102 3.24 -8.07 1.23
N ALA A 103 2.80 -6.84 1.49
CA ALA A 103 1.40 -6.46 1.36
C ALA A 103 0.90 -6.57 -0.09
N GLY A 104 1.69 -6.11 -1.07
CA GLY A 104 1.38 -6.28 -2.50
C GLY A 104 1.17 -7.75 -2.89
N PHE A 105 2.04 -8.62 -2.41
CA PHE A 105 1.94 -10.07 -2.61
C PHE A 105 0.64 -10.64 -2.01
N PHE A 106 0.35 -10.35 -0.75
CA PHE A 106 -0.87 -10.85 -0.09
C PHE A 106 -2.15 -10.24 -0.66
N SER A 107 -2.10 -9.01 -1.13
CA SER A 107 -3.20 -8.39 -1.86
C SER A 107 -3.47 -9.07 -3.20
N SER A 108 -2.42 -9.42 -3.93
CA SER A 108 -2.54 -10.21 -5.16
C SER A 108 -3.12 -11.59 -4.87
N PHE A 109 -2.70 -12.22 -3.78
CA PHE A 109 -3.25 -13.50 -3.33
C PHE A 109 -4.74 -13.38 -3.00
N ALA A 110 -5.13 -12.36 -2.23
CA ALA A 110 -6.54 -12.13 -1.88
C ALA A 110 -7.42 -11.94 -3.13
N TYR A 111 -6.93 -11.21 -4.13
CA TYR A 111 -7.62 -11.04 -5.41
C TYR A 111 -7.79 -12.36 -6.15
N ILE A 112 -6.71 -13.12 -6.36
CA ILE A 112 -6.76 -14.42 -7.04
C ILE A 112 -7.69 -15.38 -6.31
N PHE A 113 -7.57 -15.46 -4.99
CA PHE A 113 -8.42 -16.30 -4.15
C PHE A 113 -9.91 -15.93 -4.30
N ALA A 114 -10.23 -14.63 -4.27
CA ALA A 114 -11.61 -14.16 -4.47
C ALA A 114 -12.19 -14.57 -5.83
N MET A 115 -11.38 -14.54 -6.89
CA MET A 115 -11.79 -14.95 -8.24
C MET A 115 -11.93 -16.46 -8.41
N GLN A 116 -11.11 -17.24 -7.70
CA GLN A 116 -11.20 -18.70 -7.68
C GLN A 116 -12.44 -19.18 -6.91
N VAL A 117 -12.72 -18.56 -5.75
CA VAL A 117 -13.90 -18.89 -4.92
C VAL A 117 -15.19 -18.48 -5.61
N ASN A 118 -15.23 -17.29 -6.23
CA ASN A 118 -16.41 -16.82 -6.94
C ASN A 118 -16.04 -16.27 -8.32
N LYS A 119 -16.17 -17.14 -9.33
CA LYS A 119 -15.91 -16.79 -10.73
C LYS A 119 -16.87 -15.72 -11.26
N ALA A 120 -18.04 -15.51 -10.66
CA ALA A 120 -18.98 -14.46 -11.05
C ALA A 120 -18.51 -13.05 -10.65
N LYS A 121 -17.43 -12.93 -9.85
CA LYS A 121 -16.80 -11.63 -9.58
C LYS A 121 -15.99 -11.10 -10.76
N ALA A 122 -15.47 -11.98 -11.62
CA ALA A 122 -14.77 -11.60 -12.84
C ALA A 122 -15.78 -11.26 -13.93
N ASN A 123 -15.60 -10.12 -14.61
CA ASN A 123 -16.36 -9.75 -15.79
C ASN A 123 -15.78 -10.45 -17.03
N SER A 124 -14.45 -10.60 -17.07
CA SER A 124 -13.71 -11.23 -18.14
C SER A 124 -12.55 -12.09 -17.64
N LYS A 125 -12.12 -13.06 -18.45
CA LYS A 125 -10.92 -13.89 -18.18
C LYS A 125 -9.61 -13.10 -18.29
N PHE A 126 -9.67 -11.89 -18.82
CA PHE A 126 -8.54 -10.99 -18.98
C PHE A 126 -8.50 -9.89 -17.91
N ASP A 127 -9.41 -9.93 -16.93
CA ASP A 127 -9.43 -8.96 -15.85
C ASP A 127 -8.13 -8.99 -15.06
N CYS A 128 -7.67 -7.80 -14.69
CA CYS A 128 -6.41 -7.58 -14.01
C CYS A 128 -6.63 -6.68 -12.79
N THR A 129 -5.78 -6.85 -11.78
CA THR A 129 -5.70 -5.92 -10.65
C THR A 129 -4.30 -5.32 -10.52
N ALA A 130 -4.25 -4.08 -10.08
CA ALA A 130 -3.09 -3.53 -9.40
C ALA A 130 -3.30 -3.60 -7.88
N THR A 131 -2.21 -3.70 -7.12
CA THR A 131 -2.26 -3.94 -5.66
C THR A 131 -1.55 -2.84 -4.85
N SER A 132 -1.29 -1.70 -5.49
CA SER A 132 -0.77 -0.49 -4.83
C SER A 132 -1.62 -0.10 -3.62
N ASN A 133 -2.94 -0.01 -3.78
CA ASN A 133 -3.85 0.31 -2.66
C ASN A 133 -3.72 -0.67 -1.49
N GLY A 134 -3.48 -1.96 -1.76
CA GLY A 134 -3.24 -2.96 -0.73
C GLY A 134 -1.94 -2.72 0.05
N SER A 135 -0.92 -2.23 -0.63
CA SER A 135 0.39 -1.93 -0.03
C SER A 135 0.35 -0.67 0.84
N TYR A 136 -0.40 0.35 0.42
CA TYR A 136 -0.67 1.52 1.27
C TYR A 136 -1.69 1.24 2.38
N ALA A 137 -2.64 0.33 2.15
CA ALA A 137 -3.55 -0.15 3.20
C ALA A 137 -2.79 -0.90 4.30
N ALA A 138 -1.67 -1.55 3.97
CA ALA A 138 -0.78 -2.13 4.97
C ALA A 138 -0.13 -1.06 5.86
N TYR A 139 0.45 0.00 5.27
CA TYR A 139 0.94 1.14 6.05
C TYR A 139 -0.17 1.79 6.90
N ALA A 140 -1.36 1.97 6.34
CA ALA A 140 -2.50 2.49 7.08
C ALA A 140 -2.93 1.56 8.24
N THR A 141 -2.93 0.25 8.04
CA THR A 141 -3.24 -0.72 9.09
C THR A 141 -2.20 -0.67 10.20
N LEU A 142 -0.92 -0.59 9.84
CA LEU A 142 0.20 -0.50 10.77
C LEU A 142 0.14 0.79 11.59
N ALA A 143 -0.28 1.89 10.97
CA ALA A 143 -0.50 3.16 11.64
C ALA A 143 -1.51 3.05 12.79
N LEU A 144 -2.55 2.22 12.66
CA LEU A 144 -3.53 1.97 13.73
C LEU A 144 -2.91 1.22 14.92
N MET A 145 -1.91 0.37 14.66
CA MET A 145 -1.20 -0.39 15.69
C MET A 145 -0.10 0.44 16.39
N MET A 146 0.20 1.65 15.86
CA MET A 146 1.21 2.57 16.38
C MET A 146 0.60 3.92 16.81
N PRO A 147 -0.26 3.94 17.85
CA PRO A 147 -1.07 5.12 18.23
C PRO A 147 -0.25 6.34 18.69
N ARG A 148 1.06 6.21 18.88
CA ARG A 148 1.98 7.30 19.28
C ARG A 148 2.87 7.78 18.12
N CYS A 149 2.58 7.38 16.89
CA CYS A 149 3.25 7.88 15.71
C CYS A 149 2.49 9.09 15.16
N TYR A 150 3.22 10.17 14.84
CA TYR A 150 2.65 11.45 14.43
C TYR A 150 3.17 11.84 13.05
N ILE A 151 2.37 12.65 12.34
CA ILE A 151 2.78 13.19 11.04
C ILE A 151 3.96 14.14 11.26
N PRO A 152 5.09 14.00 10.52
CA PRO A 152 6.32 14.76 10.80
C PRO A 152 6.13 16.28 10.79
N TYR A 153 5.25 16.78 9.93
CA TYR A 153 4.98 18.21 9.74
C TYR A 153 3.88 18.77 10.65
N LEU A 154 3.05 17.89 11.23
CA LEU A 154 1.93 18.25 12.11
C LEU A 154 2.22 17.66 13.49
N LYS A 155 2.90 18.43 14.34
CA LYS A 155 3.45 18.02 15.66
C LYS A 155 2.45 17.41 16.66
N ARG A 156 1.16 17.33 16.34
CA ARG A 156 0.10 16.79 17.20
C ARG A 156 -0.95 15.98 16.46
N ALA A 157 -0.80 15.72 15.16
CA ALA A 157 -1.75 14.92 14.40
C ALA A 157 -1.29 13.46 14.36
N PRO A 158 -1.98 12.53 15.04
CA PRO A 158 -1.65 11.11 14.95
C PRO A 158 -1.88 10.61 13.53
N ILE A 159 -0.99 9.75 13.03
CA ILE A 159 -1.09 9.22 11.66
C ILE A 159 -2.37 8.43 11.40
N MET A 160 -3.02 7.91 12.46
CA MET A 160 -4.28 7.17 12.37
C MET A 160 -5.41 7.98 11.72
N TRP A 161 -5.40 9.31 11.86
CA TRP A 161 -6.44 10.19 11.31
C TRP A 161 -6.46 10.21 9.79
N LEU A 162 -5.33 9.88 9.15
CA LEU A 162 -5.25 9.72 7.70
C LEU A 162 -5.37 8.25 7.29
N ALA A 163 -4.90 7.34 8.14
CA ALA A 163 -5.01 5.91 7.90
C ALA A 163 -6.45 5.41 7.86
N VAL A 164 -7.32 5.84 8.80
CA VAL A 164 -8.72 5.40 8.85
C VAL A 164 -9.49 5.82 7.59
N PRO A 165 -9.49 7.10 7.16
CA PRO A 165 -10.13 7.50 5.91
C PRO A 165 -9.58 6.75 4.69
N TYR A 166 -8.28 6.47 4.65
CA TYR A 166 -7.69 5.72 3.54
C TYR A 166 -8.20 4.28 3.48
N LEU A 167 -8.31 3.59 4.63
CA LEU A 167 -8.90 2.24 4.69
C LEU A 167 -10.39 2.25 4.33
N LEU A 168 -11.13 3.28 4.75
CA LEU A 168 -12.53 3.46 4.35
C LEU A 168 -12.66 3.66 2.84
N LYS A 169 -11.79 4.48 2.24
CA LYS A 169 -11.69 4.66 0.79
C LYS A 169 -11.41 3.34 0.08
N CYS A 170 -10.44 2.56 0.54
CA CYS A 170 -10.16 1.23 -0.05
C CYS A 170 -11.36 0.27 0.06
N THR A 171 -12.07 0.31 1.20
CA THR A 171 -13.28 -0.48 1.40
C THR A 171 -14.40 -0.05 0.45
N TYR A 172 -14.58 1.26 0.28
CA TYR A 172 -15.55 1.82 -0.66
C TYR A 172 -15.23 1.42 -2.10
N ASP A 173 -13.98 1.55 -2.53
CA ASP A 173 -13.56 1.22 -3.90
C ASP A 173 -13.70 -0.27 -4.23
N GLU A 174 -13.45 -1.17 -3.27
CA GLU A 174 -13.54 -2.61 -3.51
C GLU A 174 -14.99 -3.13 -3.45
N TYR A 175 -15.83 -2.63 -2.54
CA TYR A 175 -17.15 -3.21 -2.27
C TYR A 175 -18.34 -2.38 -2.73
N ILE A 176 -18.21 -1.05 -2.79
CA ILE A 176 -19.33 -0.12 -3.05
C ILE A 176 -19.23 0.45 -4.47
N SER A 177 -18.12 1.11 -4.81
CA SER A 177 -17.90 1.74 -6.12
C SER A 177 -18.29 0.87 -7.32
N PRO A 178 -17.93 -0.45 -7.35
CA PRO A 178 -18.22 -1.29 -8.52
C PRO A 178 -19.70 -1.64 -8.71
N ARG A 179 -20.56 -1.34 -7.73
CA ARG A 179 -22.01 -1.55 -7.79
C ARG A 179 -22.79 -0.28 -8.11
N PHE A 180 -22.26 0.89 -7.75
CA PHE A 180 -23.01 2.15 -7.79
C PHE A 180 -22.47 3.18 -8.79
N VAL A 181 -21.17 3.16 -9.08
CA VAL A 181 -20.51 4.21 -9.87
C VAL A 181 -20.05 3.67 -11.23
N GLU A 182 -19.48 2.47 -11.28
CA GLU A 182 -19.05 1.85 -12.52
C GLU A 182 -20.19 1.03 -13.14
N ARG A 183 -20.84 1.55 -14.19
CA ARG A 183 -21.81 0.78 -14.98
C ARG A 183 -21.07 -0.36 -15.72
N ARG A 184 -21.00 -1.54 -15.09
CA ARG A 184 -20.40 -2.74 -15.69
C ARG A 184 -21.13 -3.11 -16.97
N ARG A 185 -20.45 -3.03 -18.11
CA ARG A 185 -20.91 -3.69 -19.33
C ARG A 185 -20.36 -5.12 -19.34
N PRO A 186 -21.22 -6.13 -19.56
CA PRO A 186 -20.78 -7.52 -19.55
C PRO A 186 -19.76 -7.76 -20.68
N GLY A 187 -18.61 -8.35 -20.33
CA GLY A 187 -17.55 -8.70 -21.26
C GLY A 187 -16.45 -7.65 -21.46
N ASP A 188 -16.59 -6.46 -20.88
CA ASP A 188 -15.50 -5.48 -20.84
C ASP A 188 -14.38 -5.96 -19.92
N ILE A 189 -13.14 -5.70 -20.33
CA ILE A 189 -11.94 -6.07 -19.56
C ILE A 189 -11.67 -4.99 -18.52
N GLU A 190 -11.62 -5.38 -17.26
CA GLU A 190 -11.49 -4.45 -16.15
C GLU A 190 -10.07 -4.47 -15.56
N LEU A 191 -9.51 -3.28 -15.33
CA LEU A 191 -8.30 -3.05 -14.56
C LEU A 191 -8.67 -2.27 -13.30
N ARG A 192 -8.55 -2.90 -12.13
CA ARG A 192 -8.97 -2.30 -10.85
C ARG A 192 -7.89 -2.36 -9.78
N ASN A 193 -8.08 -1.60 -8.71
CA ASN A 193 -7.29 -1.71 -7.50
C ASN A 193 -8.06 -2.51 -6.44
N TRP A 194 -7.93 -3.84 -6.48
CA TRP A 194 -8.62 -4.80 -5.60
C TRP A 194 -7.63 -5.62 -4.76
N GLY A 195 -8.18 -6.28 -3.74
CA GLY A 195 -7.44 -7.15 -2.84
C GLY A 195 -6.79 -6.39 -1.69
N PHE A 196 -7.26 -5.18 -1.33
CA PHE A 196 -6.61 -4.41 -0.27
C PHE A 196 -6.63 -5.15 1.08
N VAL A 197 -7.66 -5.99 1.28
CA VAL A 197 -7.81 -6.85 2.47
C VAL A 197 -6.61 -7.76 2.68
N GLY A 198 -5.95 -8.21 1.61
CA GLY A 198 -4.73 -9.02 1.72
C GLY A 198 -3.60 -8.26 2.42
N GLY A 199 -3.38 -6.99 2.07
CA GLY A 199 -2.39 -6.12 2.71
C GLY A 199 -2.72 -5.80 4.17
N VAL A 200 -4.01 -5.61 4.49
CA VAL A 200 -4.49 -5.46 5.88
C VAL A 200 -4.16 -6.72 6.68
N PHE A 201 -4.52 -7.89 6.17
CA PHE A 201 -4.30 -9.17 6.85
C PHE A 201 -2.82 -9.49 7.05
N PHE A 202 -2.01 -9.27 6.00
CA PHE A 202 -0.56 -9.38 6.09
C PHE A 202 0.01 -8.48 7.19
N THR A 203 -0.47 -7.25 7.29
CA THR A 203 0.01 -6.31 8.32
C THR A 203 -0.38 -6.76 9.71
N LEU A 204 -1.57 -7.32 9.91
CA LEU A 204 -1.96 -7.89 11.20
C LEU A 204 -1.04 -9.06 11.60
N ILE A 205 -0.72 -9.95 10.66
CA ILE A 205 0.25 -11.03 10.87
C ILE A 205 1.63 -10.45 11.20
N TYR A 206 2.13 -9.55 10.35
CA TYR A 206 3.42 -8.90 10.51
C TYR A 206 3.54 -8.24 11.88
N SER A 207 2.56 -7.43 12.26
CA SER A 207 2.51 -6.76 13.57
C SER A 207 2.44 -7.77 14.71
N SER A 208 1.68 -8.86 14.55
CA SER A 208 1.62 -9.91 15.56
C SER A 208 2.94 -10.66 15.75
N LEU A 209 3.81 -10.69 14.75
CA LEU A 209 5.12 -11.35 14.81
C LEU A 209 6.19 -10.41 15.36
N PHE A 210 6.25 -9.18 14.86
CA PHE A 210 7.30 -8.22 15.19
C PHE A 210 7.01 -7.37 16.43
N PHE A 211 5.75 -7.16 16.81
CA PHE A 211 5.40 -6.44 18.04
C PHE A 211 4.99 -7.37 19.20
N ARG A 212 5.17 -8.69 19.05
CA ARG A 212 4.78 -9.70 20.06
C ARG A 212 5.65 -9.69 21.31
N THR A 213 6.90 -9.25 21.20
CA THR A 213 7.90 -9.34 22.27
C THR A 213 7.75 -8.15 23.23
N ARG A 214 7.27 -8.41 24.46
CA ARG A 214 7.27 -7.42 25.56
C ARG A 214 8.64 -6.77 25.77
N SER A 215 9.75 -7.44 25.43
CA SER A 215 11.11 -6.85 25.45
C SER A 215 11.23 -5.62 24.55
N ASP A 216 10.57 -5.59 23.40
CA ASP A 216 10.79 -4.59 22.36
C ASP A 216 9.98 -3.32 22.64
N PHE A 217 8.80 -3.48 23.23
CA PHE A 217 8.08 -2.35 23.83
C PHE A 217 8.82 -1.76 25.03
N THR A 218 9.54 -2.58 25.80
CA THR A 218 10.32 -2.13 26.95
C THR A 218 11.60 -1.42 26.51
N LEU A 219 12.26 -1.92 25.46
CA LEU A 219 13.41 -1.28 24.79
C LEU A 219 13.01 0.04 24.11
N ALA A 220 11.89 0.08 23.40
CA ALA A 220 11.37 1.32 22.82
C ALA A 220 11.03 2.35 23.90
N ARG A 221 10.37 1.94 25.00
CA ARG A 221 10.13 2.83 26.16
C ARG A 221 11.41 3.30 26.85
N MET A 222 12.43 2.44 26.95
CA MET A 222 13.74 2.80 27.52
C MET A 222 14.49 3.79 26.63
N PHE A 223 14.44 3.61 25.31
CA PHE A 223 15.00 4.54 24.33
C PHE A 223 14.38 5.93 24.44
N PHE A 224 13.04 6.03 24.47
CA PHE A 224 12.35 7.31 24.63
C PHE A 224 12.61 7.96 25.99
N LYS A 225 12.74 7.19 27.08
CA LYS A 225 13.14 7.70 28.39
C LYS A 225 14.57 8.27 28.39
N ASN A 226 15.51 7.63 27.70
CA ASN A 226 16.90 8.08 27.64
C ASN A 226 17.06 9.38 26.83
N ILE A 227 16.30 9.53 25.74
CA ILE A 227 16.26 10.79 24.99
C ILE A 227 15.73 11.94 25.87
N GLN A 228 14.66 11.70 26.63
CA GLN A 228 14.10 12.71 27.53
C GLN A 228 15.09 13.11 28.63
N LYS A 229 15.78 12.14 29.24
CA LYS A 229 16.72 12.35 30.35
C LYS A 229 17.96 13.14 29.92
N SER A 230 18.46 12.89 28.70
CA SER A 230 19.57 13.66 28.12
C SER A 230 19.15 15.09 27.76
N ALA A 231 17.90 15.28 27.30
CA ALA A 231 17.36 16.62 27.04
C ALA A 231 17.14 17.44 28.33
N THR A 232 16.82 16.80 29.46
CA THR A 232 16.69 17.49 30.76
C THR A 232 18.04 17.80 31.40
N LYS A 233 19.04 16.93 31.24
CA LYS A 233 20.42 17.16 31.73
C LYS A 233 21.17 18.26 30.97
N ALA A 234 20.76 18.57 29.75
CA ALA A 234 21.34 19.66 28.95
C ALA A 234 20.67 21.02 29.24
N ALA A 235 19.56 21.03 29.99
CA ALA A 235 18.80 22.23 30.36
C ALA A 235 18.96 22.63 31.84
N ALA A 236 19.81 21.91 32.59
CA ALA A 236 20.22 22.21 33.96
C ALA A 236 21.72 22.50 33.97
#